data_AF-A0A7J4IXN4-F1
#
_entry.id   AF-A0A7J4IXN4-F1
#
_cell.length_a   1.000
_cell.length_b   1.000
_cell.length_c   1.000
_cell.angle_alpha   90.00
_cell.angle_beta   90.00
_cell.angle_gamma   90.00
#
_symmetry.space_group_name_H-M   'P 1'
#
loop_
_entity.id
_entity.type
_entity.pdbx_description
1 polymer ?
#
loop_
_entity_poly.entity_id
_entity_poly.type
_entity_poly.pdbx_seq_one_letter_code
_entity_poly.pdbx_strand_id
1 'polypeptide(L)'
;MLETRQHETSERLFCLDVLGTIEVLEEKEKIELDFKEKLLGICLEKSILYLSRKPVSVEDVMQKIGFSELAIRNKISQLVKKKKPEKIKGKPFKVIGINR
;
A
#
# COMPACT_ATOMS: atom_id res chain seq x y z
N MET A 1 20.01 -12.37 -17.68
CA MET A 1 19.33 -12.67 -16.41
C MET A 1 19.78 -11.77 -15.24
N LEU A 2 21.04 -11.32 -15.17
CA LEU A 2 21.49 -10.36 -14.14
C LEU A 2 20.96 -8.93 -14.36
N GLU A 3 20.94 -8.46 -15.60
CA GLU A 3 20.43 -7.11 -15.96
C GLU A 3 18.94 -6.96 -15.63
N THR A 4 18.15 -8.01 -15.84
CA THR A 4 16.71 -8.01 -15.55
C THR A 4 16.44 -7.84 -14.05
N ARG A 5 17.27 -8.44 -13.19
CA ARG A 5 17.18 -8.30 -11.73
C ARG A 5 17.66 -6.92 -11.24
N GLN A 6 18.68 -6.34 -11.88
CA GLN A 6 19.13 -4.99 -11.56
C GLN A 6 18.08 -3.93 -11.94
N HIS A 7 17.44 -4.07 -13.10
CA HIS A 7 16.36 -3.17 -13.53
C HIS A 7 15.16 -3.23 -12.56
N GLU A 8 14.70 -4.43 -12.19
CA GLU A 8 13.62 -4.62 -11.22
C GLU A 8 13.95 -4.06 -9.82
N THR A 9 15.23 -4.13 -9.41
CA THR A 9 15.68 -3.58 -8.13
C THR A 9 15.75 -2.06 -8.18
N SER A 10 16.26 -1.49 -9.28
CA SER A 10 16.32 -0.04 -9.50
C SER A 10 14.92 0.59 -9.57
N GLU A 11 13.95 -0.07 -10.20
CA GLU A 11 12.55 0.39 -10.24
C GLU A 11 11.87 0.38 -8.87
N ARG A 12 12.20 -0.59 -8.01
CA ARG A 12 11.67 -0.64 -6.63
C ARG A 12 12.26 0.46 -5.76
N LEU A 13 13.54 0.74 -5.91
CA LEU A 13 14.22 1.82 -5.20
C LEU A 13 13.74 3.20 -5.69
N PHE A 14 13.45 3.33 -6.99
CA PHE A 14 12.90 4.55 -7.58
C PHE A 14 11.62 5.04 -6.88
N CYS A 15 10.71 4.15 -6.49
CA CYS A 15 9.50 4.54 -5.76
C CYS A 15 9.81 5.16 -4.37
N LEU A 16 10.84 4.64 -3.69
CA LEU A 16 11.28 5.16 -2.39
C LEU A 16 12.02 6.49 -2.58
N ASP A 17 12.85 6.59 -3.62
CA ASP A 17 13.57 7.81 -3.98
C ASP A 17 12.61 8.93 -4.36
N VAL A 18 11.52 8.63 -5.07
CA VAL A 18 10.46 9.59 -5.41
C VAL A 18 9.77 10.11 -4.16
N LEU A 19 9.36 9.24 -3.23
CA LEU A 19 8.70 9.66 -1.98
C LEU A 19 9.64 10.51 -1.12
N GLY A 20 10.90 10.09 -0.94
CA GLY A 20 11.88 10.87 -0.20
C GLY A 20 12.18 12.22 -0.85
N THR A 21 12.24 12.27 -2.19
CA THR A 21 12.44 13.53 -2.92
C THR A 21 11.26 14.48 -2.74
N ILE A 22 10.02 13.97 -2.75
CA ILE A 22 8.81 14.78 -2.50
C ILE A 22 8.85 15.36 -1.09
N GLU A 23 9.21 14.57 -0.08
CA GLU A 23 9.32 15.03 1.30
C GLU A 23 10.36 16.16 1.45
N VAL A 24 11.53 16.00 0.82
CA VAL A 24 12.58 17.03 0.82
C VAL A 24 12.13 18.30 0.11
N LEU A 25 11.39 18.18 -1.00
CA LEU A 25 10.86 19.33 -1.74
C LEU A 25 9.84 20.12 -0.90
N GLU A 26 8.89 19.44 -0.26
CA GLU A 26 7.91 20.08 0.62
C GLU A 26 8.57 20.82 1.78
N GLU A 27 9.58 20.20 2.42
CA GLU A 27 10.31 20.82 3.53
C GLU A 27 11.08 22.07 3.09
N LYS A 28 11.82 21.98 1.98
CA LYS A 28 12.67 23.09 1.50
C LYS A 28 11.86 24.25 0.96
N GLU A 29 10.84 23.97 0.16
CA GLU A 29 10.03 24.99 -0.50
C GLU A 29 8.86 25.45 0.37
N LYS A 30 8.63 24.80 1.53
CA LYS A 30 7.49 25.06 2.44
C LYS A 30 6.15 24.99 1.71
N ILE A 31 6.05 24.07 0.75
CA ILE A 31 4.83 23.79 0.00
C ILE A 31 4.26 22.45 0.45
N GLU A 32 2.95 22.30 0.32
CA GLU A 32 2.27 21.00 0.47
C GLU A 32 1.85 20.54 -0.92
N LEU A 33 2.24 19.32 -1.30
CA LEU A 33 1.91 18.77 -2.60
C LEU A 33 0.68 17.88 -2.49
N ASP A 34 -0.45 18.38 -3.01
CA ASP A 34 -1.77 17.70 -3.00
C ASP A 34 -1.77 16.26 -3.52
N PHE A 35 -0.77 15.87 -4.32
CA PHE A 35 -0.66 14.51 -4.84
C PHE A 35 0.00 13.52 -3.87
N LYS A 36 0.72 13.99 -2.84
CA LYS A 36 1.34 13.13 -1.82
C LYS A 36 0.30 12.29 -1.09
N GLU A 37 -0.80 12.89 -0.66
CA GLU A 37 -1.91 12.15 -0.04
C GLU A 37 -2.49 11.09 -0.96
N LYS A 38 -2.67 11.43 -2.25
CA LYS A 38 -3.15 10.48 -3.26
C LYS A 38 -2.18 9.31 -3.41
N LEU A 39 -0.87 9.59 -3.44
CA LEU A 39 0.17 8.58 -3.55
C LEU A 39 0.20 7.66 -2.32
N LEU A 40 0.17 8.21 -1.10
CA LEU A 40 0.07 7.44 0.13
C LEU A 40 -1.19 6.56 0.15
N GLY A 41 -2.32 7.09 -0.33
CA GLY A 41 -3.57 6.35 -0.48
C GLY A 41 -3.44 5.15 -1.43
N ILE A 42 -2.72 5.31 -2.55
CA ILE A 42 -2.42 4.23 -3.50
C ILE A 42 -1.49 3.20 -2.86
N CYS A 43 -0.42 3.63 -2.19
CA CYS A 43 0.53 2.76 -1.50
C CYS A 43 -0.18 1.89 -0.45
N LEU A 44 -1.05 2.49 0.36
CA LEU A 44 -1.86 1.78 1.36
C LEU A 44 -2.80 0.76 0.70
N GLU A 45 -3.52 1.16 -0.35
CA GLU A 45 -4.43 0.25 -1.08
C GLU A 45 -3.67 -0.95 -1.67
N LYS A 46 -2.56 -0.71 -2.37
CA LYS A 46 -1.78 -1.77 -3.02
C LYS A 46 -1.14 -2.71 -2.00
N SER A 47 -0.66 -2.17 -0.88
CA SER A 47 -0.05 -2.98 0.19
C SER A 47 -1.09 -3.88 0.86
N ILE A 48 -2.27 -3.36 1.18
CA ILE A 48 -3.38 -4.17 1.72
C ILE A 48 -3.73 -5.29 0.74
N LEU A 49 -3.93 -4.98 -0.55
CA LEU A 49 -4.28 -5.98 -1.56
C LEU A 49 -3.19 -7.05 -1.76
N TYR A 50 -1.92 -6.66 -1.69
CA TYR A 50 -0.80 -7.60 -1.78
C TYR A 50 -0.79 -8.57 -0.60
N LEU A 51 -0.95 -8.07 0.63
CA LEU A 51 -0.98 -8.89 1.85
C LEU A 51 -2.23 -9.79 1.92
N SER A 52 -3.36 -9.28 1.43
CA SER A 52 -4.65 -10.00 1.39
C SER A 52 -4.68 -11.19 0.43
N ARG A 53 -3.62 -11.45 -0.34
CA ARG A 53 -3.54 -12.67 -1.17
C ARG A 53 -3.66 -13.94 -0.34
N LYS A 54 -3.30 -13.87 0.94
CA LYS A 54 -3.58 -14.87 1.96
C LYS A 54 -4.50 -14.25 3.02
N PRO A 55 -5.27 -15.05 3.77
CA PRO A 55 -5.98 -14.57 4.95
C PRO A 55 -5.01 -13.81 5.87
N VAL A 56 -5.33 -12.56 6.16
CA VAL A 56 -4.49 -11.67 6.98
C VAL A 56 -5.40 -10.86 7.91
N SER A 57 -4.96 -10.62 9.14
CA SER A 57 -5.66 -9.75 10.08
C SER A 57 -5.24 -8.29 9.91
N VAL A 58 -5.96 -7.36 10.54
CA VAL A 58 -5.58 -5.93 10.56
C VAL A 58 -4.23 -5.75 11.26
N GLU A 59 -4.01 -6.49 12.34
CA GLU A 59 -2.78 -6.46 13.13
C GLU A 59 -1.58 -6.93 12.31
N ASP A 60 -1.74 -8.01 11.55
CA ASP A 60 -0.70 -8.50 10.63
C ASP A 60 -0.33 -7.47 9.55
N VAL A 61 -1.32 -6.69 9.07
CA VAL A 61 -1.06 -5.62 8.10
C VAL A 61 -0.30 -4.49 8.78
N MET A 62 -0.74 -4.05 9.97
CA MET A 62 -0.10 -2.98 10.72
C MET A 62 1.37 -3.29 11.05
N GLN A 63 1.70 -4.54 11.38
CA GLN A 63 3.09 -4.95 11.62
C GLN A 63 3.96 -4.93 10.36
N LYS A 64 3.34 -4.96 9.17
CA LYS A 64 4.06 -5.01 7.88
C LYS A 64 4.10 -3.68 7.15
N ILE A 65 3.20 -2.75 7.47
CA ILE A 65 3.11 -1.46 6.79
C ILE A 65 3.00 -0.34 7.82
N GLY A 66 3.80 0.72 7.66
CA GLY A 66 3.89 1.84 8.61
C GLY A 66 2.70 2.80 8.62
N PHE A 67 1.47 2.32 8.34
CA PHE A 67 0.26 3.12 8.37
C PHE A 67 -0.50 2.91 9.68
N SER A 68 -1.27 3.93 10.11
CA SER A 68 -2.08 3.83 11.32
C SER A 68 -3.18 2.77 11.20
N GLU A 69 -3.55 2.14 12.33
CA GLU A 69 -4.61 1.14 12.37
C GLU A 69 -5.94 1.69 11.82
N LEU A 70 -6.27 2.95 12.15
CA LEU A 70 -7.46 3.63 11.66
C LEU A 70 -7.46 3.75 10.13
N ALA A 71 -6.35 4.17 9.53
CA ALA A 71 -6.22 4.29 8.08
C ALA A 71 -6.36 2.92 7.39
N ILE A 72 -5.74 1.89 7.96
CA ILE A 72 -5.84 0.51 7.48
C ILE A 72 -7.29 0.03 7.53
N ARG A 73 -7.97 0.15 8.67
CA ARG A 73 -9.39 -0.27 8.83
C ARG A 73 -10.33 0.46 7.88
N ASN A 74 -10.15 1.77 7.73
CA ASN A 74 -10.93 2.59 6.81
C ASN A 74 -10.71 2.13 5.36
N LYS A 75 -9.45 1.93 4.95
CA LYS A 75 -9.14 1.48 3.59
C LYS A 75 -9.67 0.08 3.32
N ILE A 76 -9.52 -0.87 4.24
CA ILE A 76 -10.10 -2.22 4.11
C ILE A 76 -11.62 -2.12 3.92
N SER A 77 -12.30 -1.32 4.72
CA SER A 77 -13.76 -1.13 4.61
C SER A 77 -14.16 -0.54 3.25
N GLN A 78 -13.40 0.41 2.72
CA GLN A 78 -13.59 0.93 1.36
C GLN A 78 -13.36 -0.16 0.29
N LEU A 79 -12.31 -0.98 0.44
CA LEU A 79 -11.97 -2.02 -0.53
C LEU A 79 -13.01 -3.16 -0.57
N VAL A 80 -13.54 -3.55 0.59
CA VAL A 80 -14.63 -4.54 0.69
C VAL A 80 -15.88 -4.04 -0.04
N LYS A 81 -16.25 -2.75 0.13
CA LYS A 81 -17.36 -2.14 -0.64
C LYS A 81 -17.11 -2.19 -2.16
N LYS A 82 -15.85 -2.07 -2.58
CA LYS A 82 -15.42 -2.18 -3.99
C LYS A 82 -15.27 -3.64 -4.48
N LYS A 83 -15.69 -4.64 -3.69
CA LYS A 83 -15.58 -6.08 -3.99
C LYS A 83 -14.15 -6.55 -4.33
N LYS A 84 -13.13 -5.99 -3.67
CA LYS A 84 -11.73 -6.36 -3.91
C LYS A 84 -11.23 -7.46 -2.96
N PRO A 85 -11.26 -7.30 -1.63
CA PRO A 85 -11.15 -8.40 -0.68
C PRO A 85 -12.48 -8.71 0.03
N GLU A 86 -12.62 -9.95 0.52
CA GLU A 86 -13.75 -10.38 1.36
C GLU A 86 -13.31 -10.58 2.81
N LYS A 87 -14.22 -10.28 3.75
CA LYS A 87 -14.05 -10.58 5.17
C LYS A 87 -14.44 -12.04 5.42
N ILE A 88 -13.55 -12.80 6.05
CA ILE A 88 -13.84 -14.16 6.49
C ILE A 88 -14.51 -14.07 7.86
N LYS A 89 -15.56 -14.87 8.09
CA LYS A 89 -16.22 -14.98 9.40
C LYS A 89 -15.17 -15.33 10.46
N GLY A 90 -14.83 -14.39 11.34
CA GLY A 90 -13.90 -14.62 12.45
C GLY A 90 -12.57 -13.85 12.47
N LYS A 91 -12.35 -12.82 11.61
CA LYS A 91 -11.28 -11.78 11.72
C LYS A 91 -10.02 -11.82 10.80
N PRO A 92 -9.97 -12.64 9.75
CA PRO A 92 -9.06 -12.37 8.62
C PRO A 92 -9.81 -11.88 7.36
N PHE A 93 -9.13 -11.15 6.48
CA PHE A 93 -9.64 -10.85 5.12
C PHE A 93 -8.75 -11.48 4.06
N LYS A 94 -9.34 -11.83 2.91
CA LYS A 94 -8.63 -12.46 1.79
C LYS A 94 -9.18 -11.93 0.46
N VAL A 95 -8.32 -11.78 -0.54
CA VAL A 95 -8.71 -11.57 -1.93
C VAL A 95 -9.14 -12.90 -2.53
N ILE A 96 -10.40 -12.98 -2.94
CA ILE A 96 -10.90 -14.07 -3.79
C ILE A 96 -10.66 -13.61 -5.24
N GLY A 97 -9.94 -14.43 -6.01
CA GLY A 97 -9.16 -14.01 -7.17
C GLY A 97 -9.86 -13.07 -8.15
N ILE A 98 -9.17 -11.98 -8.49
CA ILE A 98 -9.21 -11.45 -9.85
C ILE A 98 -8.18 -12.32 -10.60
N ASN A 99 -8.64 -13.26 -11.44
CA ASN A 99 -7.76 -13.99 -12.36
C ASN A 99 -6.90 -12.95 -13.10
N ARG A 100 -5.58 -13.08 -13.00
CA ARG A 100 -4.65 -12.43 -13.92
C ARG A 100 -4.48 -13.32 -15.13
#